data_AF-F0FEG2-F1
#
_entry.id   AF-F0FEG2-F1
#
_cell.length_a   1.000
_cell.length_b   1.000
_cell.length_c   1.000
_cell.angle_alpha   90.00
_cell.angle_beta   90.00
_cell.angle_gamma   90.00
#
_symmetry.space_group_name_H-M   'P 1'
#
loop_
_entity.id
_entity.type
_entity.pdbx_description
1 polymer ?
#
loop_
_entity_poly.entity_id
_entity_poly.type
_entity_poly.pdbx_seq_one_letter_code
_entity_poly.pdbx_strand_id
1 'polypeptide(L)'
;KDAVRNSSVGSQPVVGPQLPSKNWTLELPKVETKTIMGSQSMVSEINPGGNTDAPAINTGGVEVSNNLKFNLNDIDSFDNANIKSVEAFLDNELQGYRKAPLKRGDGVRYYDGKGNSWQLNYGYENATDNIHGKPYLKTTYNGEIVRIPLQK
;
A
#
# COMPACT_ATOMS: atom_id res chain seq x y z
N LYS A 1 -40.64 -47.20 -45.99
CA LYS A 1 -41.34 -46.01 -45.44
C LYS A 1 -40.53 -45.56 -44.25
N ASP A 2 -39.54 -44.73 -44.55
CA ASP A 2 -38.50 -44.25 -43.67
C ASP A 2 -38.98 -43.04 -42.88
N ALA A 3 -38.66 -42.99 -41.59
CA ALA A 3 -38.75 -41.77 -40.78
C ALA A 3 -37.75 -41.86 -39.62
N VAL A 4 -36.48 -41.60 -39.93
CA VAL A 4 -35.44 -41.29 -38.93
C VAL A 4 -35.73 -39.89 -38.40
N ARG A 5 -36.17 -39.78 -37.15
CA ARG A 5 -36.36 -38.49 -36.47
C ARG A 5 -35.00 -38.00 -35.98
N ASN A 6 -34.45 -37.04 -36.71
CA ASN A 6 -33.31 -36.23 -36.31
C ASN A 6 -33.69 -35.34 -35.11
N SER A 7 -33.06 -35.55 -33.96
CA SER A 7 -33.13 -34.63 -32.83
C SER A 7 -31.79 -33.89 -32.73
N SER A 8 -31.65 -32.83 -33.55
CA SER A 8 -30.58 -31.86 -33.41
C SER A 8 -30.87 -30.99 -32.18
N VAL A 9 -30.23 -31.31 -31.05
CA VAL A 9 -30.24 -30.45 -29.87
C VAL A 9 -29.21 -29.37 -30.10
N GLY A 10 -29.65 -28.25 -30.66
CA GLY A 10 -28.81 -27.07 -30.85
C GLY A 10 -28.44 -26.46 -29.49
N SER A 11 -27.15 -26.44 -29.19
CA SER A 11 -26.60 -25.71 -28.04
C SER A 11 -26.86 -24.21 -28.21
N GLN A 12 -27.79 -23.65 -27.44
CA GLN A 12 -27.90 -22.19 -27.32
C GLN A 12 -26.78 -21.67 -26.40
N PRO A 13 -25.99 -20.68 -26.80
CA PRO A 13 -25.04 -20.04 -25.89
C PRO A 13 -25.82 -19.20 -24.87
N VAL A 14 -25.65 -19.51 -23.58
CA VAL A 14 -26.16 -18.69 -22.49
C VAL A 14 -25.37 -17.39 -22.47
N VAL A 15 -25.98 -16.30 -22.93
CA VAL A 15 -25.40 -14.96 -22.79
C VAL A 15 -25.65 -14.49 -21.36
N GLY A 16 -24.62 -14.58 -20.52
CA GLY A 16 -24.63 -14.01 -19.17
C GLY A 16 -24.70 -12.48 -19.20
N PRO A 17 -25.08 -11.83 -18.09
CA PRO A 17 -25.18 -10.37 -18.02
C PRO A 17 -23.85 -9.72 -18.41
N GLN A 18 -23.88 -8.93 -19.48
CA GLN A 18 -22.72 -8.22 -20.02
C GLN A 18 -22.45 -6.98 -19.15
N LEU A 19 -21.31 -6.98 -18.44
CA LEU A 19 -20.86 -5.82 -17.67
C LEU A 19 -20.58 -4.65 -18.63
N PRO A 20 -21.04 -3.42 -18.32
CA PRO A 20 -20.72 -2.27 -19.16
C PRO A 20 -19.21 -2.02 -19.13
N SER A 21 -18.57 -2.15 -20.29
CA SER A 21 -17.19 -1.76 -20.54
C SER A 21 -17.09 -0.24 -20.48
N LYS A 22 -16.89 0.30 -19.28
CA LYS A 22 -16.48 1.70 -19.10
C LYS A 22 -15.01 1.81 -19.52
N ASN A 23 -14.77 2.45 -20.66
CA ASN A 23 -13.43 2.91 -21.04
C ASN A 23 -12.99 3.98 -20.04
N TRP A 24 -12.20 3.59 -19.04
CA TRP A 24 -11.49 4.54 -18.18
C TRP A 24 -10.21 4.92 -18.92
N THR A 25 -10.30 5.91 -19.80
CA THR A 25 -9.10 6.62 -20.27
C THR A 25 -8.49 7.30 -19.05
N LEU A 26 -7.36 6.76 -18.58
CA LEU A 26 -6.49 7.46 -17.62
C LEU A 26 -5.90 8.67 -18.36
N GLU A 27 -6.54 9.82 -18.29
CA GLU A 27 -5.85 11.07 -18.60
C GLU A 27 -4.83 11.32 -17.49
N LEU A 28 -3.58 10.97 -17.77
CA LEU A 28 -2.45 11.30 -16.91
C LEU A 28 -2.38 12.83 -16.80
N PRO A 29 -2.32 13.41 -15.59
CA PRO A 29 -2.01 14.82 -15.45
C PRO A 29 -0.63 15.07 -16.09
N LYS A 30 -0.59 16.02 -17.02
CA LYS A 30 0.62 16.44 -17.71
C LYS A 30 1.53 17.09 -16.67
N VAL A 31 2.54 16.34 -16.20
CA VAL A 31 3.61 16.89 -15.36
C VAL A 31 4.36 17.94 -16.19
N GLU A 32 4.15 19.21 -15.86
CA GLU A 32 5.04 20.28 -16.28
C GLU A 32 6.32 20.16 -15.46
N THR A 33 7.39 19.65 -16.08
CA THR A 33 8.73 19.71 -15.48
C THR A 33 9.21 21.15 -15.50
N LYS A 34 8.96 21.89 -14.42
CA LYS A 34 9.73 23.11 -14.14
C LYS A 34 11.15 22.66 -13.80
N THR A 35 12.06 22.86 -14.74
CA THR A 35 13.51 22.79 -14.54
C THR A 35 13.89 23.61 -13.29
N ILE A 36 14.19 22.96 -12.18
CA ILE A 36 14.88 23.59 -11.06
C ILE A 36 16.36 23.61 -11.45
N MET A 37 16.76 24.71 -12.08
CA MET A 37 18.15 25.04 -12.35
C MET A 37 18.75 25.59 -11.07
N GLY A 38 19.70 24.85 -10.48
CA GLY A 38 20.62 25.38 -9.47
C GLY A 38 20.59 24.68 -8.10
N SER A 39 21.22 23.52 -7.99
CA SER A 39 21.77 23.07 -6.71
C SER A 39 23.11 23.81 -6.49
N GLN A 40 23.06 25.02 -5.94
CA GLN A 40 24.26 25.63 -5.36
C GLN A 40 24.42 25.12 -3.94
N SER A 41 25.43 24.28 -3.76
CA SER A 41 26.02 23.88 -2.48
C SER A 41 26.40 25.13 -1.68
N MET A 42 25.65 25.44 -0.62
CA MET A 42 26.13 26.32 0.44
C MET A 42 26.58 25.45 1.61
N VAL A 43 27.89 25.19 1.66
CA VAL A 43 28.56 24.76 2.87
C VAL A 43 28.54 25.97 3.81
N SER A 44 27.79 25.90 4.91
CA SER A 44 27.97 26.84 6.02
C SER A 44 28.86 26.19 7.07
N GLU A 45 30.02 26.81 7.28
CA GLU A 45 30.95 26.52 8.35
C GLU A 45 30.24 26.60 9.71
N ILE A 46 30.25 25.51 10.47
CA ILE A 46 29.84 25.50 11.87
C ILE A 46 31.04 25.89 12.74
N ASN A 47 31.02 27.11 13.27
CA ASN A 47 31.86 27.49 14.41
C ASN A 47 31.35 26.77 15.67
N PRO A 48 32.20 26.10 16.47
CA PRO A 48 31.76 25.47 17.71
C PRO A 48 31.89 26.46 18.87
N GLY A 49 30.76 26.91 19.42
CA GLY A 49 30.76 27.68 20.66
C GLY A 49 29.36 27.99 21.18
N GLY A 50 29.04 27.53 22.39
CA GLY A 50 27.94 28.08 23.19
C GLY A 50 26.92 27.06 23.66
N ASN A 51 27.10 26.60 24.90
CA ASN A 51 26.10 26.07 25.82
C ASN A 51 24.88 27.01 26.00
N THR A 52 23.67 26.48 26.24
CA THR A 52 22.74 26.78 27.36
C THR A 52 21.38 26.07 27.14
N ASP A 53 20.87 25.45 28.21
CA ASP A 53 19.60 24.72 28.36
C ASP A 53 18.31 25.50 28.01
N ALA A 54 17.46 24.92 27.13
CA ALA A 54 15.98 24.98 27.16
C ALA A 54 15.37 24.06 26.06
N PRO A 55 14.22 23.38 26.29
CA PRO A 55 13.60 22.49 25.30
C PRO A 55 12.73 23.30 24.32
N ALA A 56 13.22 23.51 23.10
CA ALA A 56 12.42 24.08 22.02
C ALA A 56 11.64 22.95 21.31
N ILE A 57 10.32 22.96 21.47
CA ILE A 57 9.37 22.26 20.59
C ILE A 57 9.19 23.07 19.31
N ASN A 58 9.95 22.74 18.25
CA ASN A 58 9.73 23.29 16.92
C ASN A 58 9.03 22.26 16.01
N THR A 59 7.71 22.37 15.94
CA THR A 59 6.89 21.87 14.83
C THR A 59 7.34 22.56 13.54
N GLY A 60 8.21 21.89 12.79
CA GLY A 60 8.67 22.34 11.48
C GLY A 60 9.41 21.19 10.81
N GLY A 61 8.80 20.65 9.75
CA GLY A 61 9.42 19.71 8.81
C GLY A 61 10.31 18.65 9.45
N VAL A 62 9.70 17.64 10.09
CA VAL A 62 10.45 16.41 10.31
C VAL A 62 10.64 15.81 8.92
N GLU A 63 11.77 16.12 8.30
CA GLU A 63 12.39 15.23 7.34
C GLU A 63 12.71 13.98 8.14
N VAL A 64 11.72 13.09 8.21
CA VAL A 64 11.83 11.76 8.79
C VAL A 64 12.73 10.96 7.84
N SER A 65 14.01 11.35 7.74
CA SER A 65 15.09 10.45 7.38
C SER A 65 15.31 9.50 8.56
N ASN A 66 14.23 8.87 9.02
CA ASN A 66 14.37 7.66 9.78
C ASN A 66 15.03 6.70 8.80
N ASN A 67 16.21 6.24 9.16
CA ASN A 67 16.82 5.04 8.60
C ASN A 67 15.97 3.80 8.97
N LEU A 68 14.64 3.88 8.76
CA LEU A 68 13.69 2.78 8.84
C LEU A 68 13.93 1.95 7.60
N LYS A 69 14.83 0.99 7.74
CA LYS A 69 15.17 0.05 6.69
C LYS A 69 14.09 -1.04 6.63
N PHE A 70 12.90 -0.65 6.19
CA PHE A 70 11.85 -1.60 5.87
C PHE A 70 12.35 -2.59 4.82
N ASN A 71 11.96 -3.84 4.97
CA ASN A 71 12.38 -4.91 4.09
C ASN A 71 11.28 -5.96 3.96
N LEU A 72 10.80 -6.18 2.74
CA LEU A 72 9.75 -7.17 2.46
C LEU A 72 10.15 -8.61 2.83
N ASN A 73 11.45 -8.90 2.90
CA ASN A 73 12.00 -10.20 3.31
C ASN A 73 12.22 -10.31 4.83
N ASP A 74 12.07 -9.23 5.58
CA ASP A 74 12.22 -9.19 7.04
C ASP A 74 10.98 -8.52 7.64
N ILE A 75 9.99 -9.33 8.00
CA ILE A 75 8.70 -8.85 8.47
C ILE A 75 8.80 -8.09 9.80
N ASP A 76 9.83 -8.35 10.61
CA ASP A 76 10.03 -7.69 11.88
C ASP A 76 10.49 -6.23 11.69
N SER A 77 11.03 -5.89 10.51
CA SER A 77 11.37 -4.51 10.14
C SER A 77 10.16 -3.56 10.16
N PHE A 78 8.93 -4.08 10.15
CA PHE A 78 7.69 -3.30 10.23
C PHE A 78 7.10 -3.19 11.65
N ASP A 79 7.60 -3.93 12.65
CA ASP A 79 7.00 -3.89 14.00
C ASP A 79 7.05 -2.47 14.58
N ASN A 80 5.92 -2.03 15.13
CA ASN A 80 5.75 -0.72 15.74
C ASN A 80 6.08 0.48 14.82
N ALA A 81 6.02 0.28 13.51
CA ALA A 81 6.33 1.31 12.52
C ALA A 81 5.15 2.24 12.23
N ASN A 82 5.43 3.52 11.93
CA ASN A 82 4.37 4.45 11.55
C ASN A 82 3.66 3.99 10.27
N ILE A 83 2.33 3.88 10.34
CA ILE A 83 1.50 3.37 9.25
C ILE A 83 1.67 4.12 7.93
N LYS A 84 1.85 5.45 7.96
CA LYS A 84 2.03 6.27 6.75
C LYS A 84 3.39 6.02 6.11
N SER A 85 4.42 5.83 6.93
CA SER A 85 5.75 5.46 6.44
C SER A 85 5.75 4.07 5.80
N VAL A 86 5.03 3.12 6.40
CA VAL A 86 4.83 1.78 5.82
C VAL A 86 4.08 1.87 4.49
N GLU A 87 2.98 2.63 4.43
CA GLU A 87 2.23 2.83 3.18
C GLU A 87 3.11 3.41 2.06
N ALA A 88 3.87 4.47 2.36
CA ALA A 88 4.77 5.10 1.40
C ALA A 88 5.87 4.16 0.91
N PHE A 89 6.41 3.32 1.81
CA PHE A 89 7.37 2.27 1.45
C PHE A 89 6.74 1.24 0.51
N LEU A 90 5.54 0.75 0.82
CA LEU A 90 4.83 -0.22 -0.02
C LEU A 90 4.47 0.38 -1.39
N ASP A 91 4.08 1.66 -1.44
CA ASP A 91 3.84 2.37 -2.70
C ASP A 91 5.09 2.40 -3.60
N ASN A 92 6.28 2.55 -3.01
CA ASN A 92 7.54 2.58 -3.74
C ASN A 92 8.05 1.19 -4.14
N GLU A 93 7.98 0.21 -3.24
CA GLU A 93 8.54 -1.13 -3.48
C GLU A 93 7.60 -2.04 -4.28
N LEU A 94 6.28 -1.85 -4.17
CA LEU A 94 5.27 -2.70 -4.81
C LEU A 94 4.65 -2.06 -6.06
N GLN A 95 5.44 -1.35 -6.88
CA GLN A 95 4.96 -0.68 -8.10
C GLN A 95 4.28 -1.61 -9.12
N GLY A 96 4.59 -2.91 -9.09
CA GLY A 96 3.92 -3.93 -9.92
C GLY A 96 2.60 -4.47 -9.35
N TYR A 97 2.28 -4.14 -8.09
CA TYR A 97 1.07 -4.58 -7.43
C TYR A 97 -0.06 -3.59 -7.66
N ARG A 98 -1.29 -4.09 -7.65
CA ARG A 98 -2.48 -3.23 -7.65
C ARG A 98 -2.77 -2.77 -6.23
N LYS A 99 -2.83 -1.45 -6.03
CA LYS A 99 -3.34 -0.84 -4.79
C LYS A 99 -4.86 -0.66 -4.86
N ALA A 100 -5.57 -1.04 -3.81
CA ALA A 100 -7.01 -0.83 -3.69
C ALA A 100 -7.42 -0.72 -2.21
N PRO A 101 -8.60 -0.17 -1.89
CA PRO A 101 -9.16 -0.27 -0.55
C PRO A 101 -9.34 -1.74 -0.12
N LEU A 102 -9.32 -1.97 1.20
CA LEU A 102 -9.71 -3.27 1.76
C LEU A 102 -11.19 -3.54 1.46
N LYS A 103 -11.53 -4.83 1.29
CA LYS A 103 -12.93 -5.26 1.09
C LYS A 103 -13.76 -5.15 2.37
N ARG A 104 -13.10 -5.15 3.54
CA ARG A 104 -13.71 -5.10 4.87
C ARG A 104 -12.77 -4.35 5.80
N GLY A 105 -13.32 -3.40 6.56
CA GLY A 105 -12.55 -2.50 7.40
C GLY A 105 -11.84 -1.41 6.62
N ASP A 106 -11.13 -0.57 7.37
CA ASP A 106 -10.42 0.57 6.84
C ASP A 106 -8.95 0.23 6.57
N GLY A 107 -8.46 0.71 5.43
CA GLY A 107 -7.08 0.52 5.00
C GLY A 107 -6.94 0.17 3.53
N VAL A 108 -5.74 -0.27 3.16
CA VAL A 108 -5.36 -0.52 1.76
C VAL A 108 -4.77 -1.91 1.59
N ARG A 109 -4.93 -2.47 0.40
CA ARG A 109 -4.28 -3.71 -0.03
C ARG A 109 -3.48 -3.49 -1.30
N TYR A 110 -2.32 -4.12 -1.33
CA TYR A 110 -1.46 -4.30 -2.48
C TYR A 110 -1.54 -5.77 -2.88
N TYR A 111 -1.87 -6.08 -4.12
CA TYR A 111 -1.96 -7.47 -4.59
C TYR A 111 -1.49 -7.64 -6.03
N ASP A 112 -0.85 -8.78 -6.31
CA ASP A 112 -0.27 -9.09 -7.64
C ASP A 112 -1.23 -9.87 -8.56
N GLY A 113 -2.39 -10.29 -8.04
CA GLY A 113 -3.34 -11.13 -8.76
C GLY A 113 -2.96 -12.61 -8.87
N LYS A 114 -1.83 -13.02 -8.27
CA LYS A 114 -1.31 -14.40 -8.25
C LYS A 114 -1.42 -15.06 -6.88
N GLY A 115 -2.00 -14.35 -5.91
CA GLY A 115 -2.24 -14.85 -4.56
C GLY A 115 -1.43 -14.13 -3.48
N ASN A 116 -0.44 -13.31 -3.86
CA ASN A 116 0.33 -12.53 -2.91
C ASN A 116 -0.36 -11.21 -2.61
N SER A 117 -0.42 -10.84 -1.33
CA SER A 117 -0.97 -9.55 -0.93
C SER A 117 -0.37 -9.02 0.36
N TRP A 118 -0.17 -7.70 0.39
CA TRP A 118 0.15 -6.93 1.58
C TRP A 118 -1.04 -6.05 1.93
N GLN A 119 -1.55 -6.15 3.15
CA GLN A 119 -2.77 -5.48 3.60
C GLN A 119 -2.45 -4.61 4.82
N LEU A 120 -2.50 -3.30 4.61
CA LEU A 120 -2.35 -2.31 5.65
C LEU A 120 -3.73 -2.04 6.26
N ASN A 121 -3.95 -2.51 7.48
CA ASN A 121 -5.22 -2.39 8.18
C ASN A 121 -5.10 -1.29 9.23
N TYR A 122 -6.12 -0.43 9.34
CA TYR A 122 -6.08 0.73 10.26
C TYR A 122 -6.59 0.39 11.67
N GLY A 123 -7.08 -0.84 11.85
CA GLY A 123 -7.72 -1.31 13.06
C GLY A 123 -9.25 -1.16 13.00
N TYR A 124 -9.93 -1.79 13.94
CA TYR A 124 -11.37 -1.67 14.15
C TYR A 124 -11.62 -1.13 15.56
N GLU A 125 -12.40 -0.06 15.67
CA GLU A 125 -12.68 0.64 16.93
C GLU A 125 -13.23 -0.30 18.03
N ASN A 126 -14.04 -1.28 17.64
CA ASN A 126 -14.69 -2.22 18.56
C ASN A 126 -14.06 -3.63 18.55
N ALA A 127 -12.79 -3.77 18.15
CA ALA A 127 -12.11 -5.05 18.19
C ALA A 127 -11.98 -5.55 19.64
N THR A 128 -12.23 -6.84 19.85
CA THR A 128 -12.06 -7.48 21.16
C THR A 128 -10.64 -7.98 21.40
N ASP A 129 -9.83 -8.11 20.35
CA ASP A 129 -8.43 -8.49 20.43
C ASP A 129 -7.47 -7.33 20.10
N ASN A 130 -6.30 -7.37 20.71
CA ASN A 130 -5.33 -6.27 20.64
C ASN A 130 -4.73 -6.07 19.23
N ILE A 131 -4.70 -7.10 18.39
CA ILE A 131 -4.14 -6.99 17.04
C ILE A 131 -5.10 -6.24 16.13
N HIS A 132 -6.38 -6.58 16.15
CA HIS A 132 -7.35 -5.95 15.27
C HIS A 132 -7.83 -4.58 15.77
N GLY A 133 -7.58 -4.21 17.03
CA GLY A 133 -7.95 -2.89 17.56
C GLY A 133 -7.02 -1.74 17.17
N LYS A 134 -5.85 -2.06 16.59
CA LYS A 134 -4.81 -1.10 16.23
C LYS A 134 -4.37 -1.29 14.77
N PRO A 135 -3.61 -0.36 14.20
CA PRO A 135 -3.00 -0.56 12.90
C PRO A 135 -2.09 -1.80 12.84
N TYR A 136 -2.22 -2.58 11.77
CA TYR A 136 -1.37 -3.75 11.52
C TYR A 136 -1.15 -4.02 10.03
N LEU A 137 0.01 -4.59 9.70
CA LEU A 137 0.32 -5.10 8.38
C LEU A 137 0.03 -6.60 8.33
N LYS A 138 -0.74 -7.05 7.35
CA LYS A 138 -1.04 -8.47 7.13
C LYS A 138 -0.49 -8.91 5.78
N THR A 139 0.25 -10.01 5.79
CA THR A 139 0.80 -10.61 4.56
C THR A 139 0.91 -12.13 4.72
N THR A 140 1.24 -12.81 3.63
CA THR A 140 1.71 -14.19 3.68
C THR A 140 3.24 -14.16 3.68
N TYR A 141 3.86 -14.76 4.69
CA TYR A 141 5.30 -14.87 4.81
C TYR A 141 5.65 -16.34 5.12
N ASN A 142 6.55 -16.94 4.33
CA ASN A 142 6.91 -18.37 4.44
C ASN A 142 5.70 -19.35 4.44
N GLY A 143 4.64 -19.01 3.70
CA GLY A 143 3.43 -19.83 3.60
C GLY A 143 2.40 -19.61 4.73
N GLU A 144 2.72 -18.77 5.72
CA GLU A 144 1.84 -18.48 6.85
C GLU A 144 1.30 -17.06 6.79
N ILE A 145 0.07 -16.85 7.28
CA ILE A 145 -0.51 -15.51 7.41
C ILE A 145 0.03 -14.87 8.68
N VAL A 146 0.85 -13.84 8.50
CA VAL A 146 1.39 -13.03 9.60
C VAL A 146 0.61 -11.72 9.74
N ARG A 147 0.54 -11.21 10.97
CA ARG A 147 -0.03 -9.90 11.32
C ARG A 147 0.99 -9.17 12.19
N ILE A 148 1.56 -8.10 11.65
CA ILE A 148 2.63 -7.34 12.28
C ILE A 148 1.99 -6.06 12.85
N PRO A 149 1.97 -5.87 14.18
CA PRO A 149 1.46 -4.64 14.78
C PRO A 149 2.29 -3.44 14.34
N LEU A 150 1.64 -2.37 13.90
CA LEU A 150 2.30 -1.13 13.51
C LEU A 150 2.30 -0.08 14.65
N GLN A 151 1.50 -0.34 15.68
CA GLN A 151 1.48 0.47 16.88
C GLN A 151 1.17 -0.43 18.08
N LYS A 152 1.96 -0.32 19.15
CA LYS A 152 1.75 -1.04 20.41
C LYS A 152 0.78 -0.32 21.34
#